data_AF-A0A4U9R8I3-F1
#
_entry.id   AF-A0A4U9R8I3-F1
#
_cell.length_a   1.000
_cell.length_b   1.000
_cell.length_c   1.000
_cell.angle_alpha   90.00
_cell.angle_beta   90.00
_cell.angle_gamma   90.00
#
_symmetry.space_group_name_H-M   'P 1'
#
loop_
_entity.id
_entity.type
_entity.pdbx_description
1 polymer ?
#
loop_
_entity_poly.entity_id
_entity_poly.type
_entity_poly.pdbx_seq_one_letter_code
_entity_poly.pdbx_strand_id
1 'polypeptide(L)'
;MSYRRVIDNYYCDINNMTELLLKLVNSYRLLVGGADELNKIALASKGDIKKALKRAERAGELIDELLDELDCTVGCYTKYCNVKSKVLKVRIGEREILTEIEETLKFKE
;
A
#
# COMPACT_ATOMS: atom_id res chain seq x y z
N MET A 1 -12.59 -23.61 -5.29
CA MET A 1 -13.26 -22.29 -5.12
C MET A 1 -12.79 -21.50 -3.89
N SER A 2 -12.28 -22.11 -2.80
CA SER A 2 -11.88 -21.38 -1.57
C SER A 2 -10.58 -20.56 -1.71
N TYR A 3 -9.49 -21.16 -2.18
CA TYR A 3 -8.15 -20.53 -2.12
C TYR A 3 -7.94 -19.30 -3.01
N ARG A 4 -8.55 -19.26 -4.20
CA ARG A 4 -8.43 -18.10 -5.10
C ARG A 4 -9.04 -16.84 -4.48
N ARG A 5 -10.19 -16.98 -3.81
CA ARG A 5 -10.86 -15.89 -3.11
C ARG A 5 -10.03 -15.37 -1.93
N VAL A 6 -9.34 -16.26 -1.21
CA VAL A 6 -8.41 -15.86 -0.14
C VAL A 6 -7.29 -14.98 -0.68
N ILE A 7 -6.72 -15.34 -1.84
CA ILE A 7 -5.64 -14.57 -2.48
C ILE A 7 -6.15 -13.24 -3.05
N ASP A 8 -7.32 -13.22 -3.68
CA ASP A 8 -7.91 -12.00 -4.21
C ASP A 8 -8.25 -11.02 -3.07
N ASN A 9 -8.77 -11.52 -1.95
CA ASN A 9 -8.95 -10.74 -0.73
C ASN A 9 -7.61 -10.22 -0.20
N TYR A 10 -6.57 -11.04 -0.19
CA TYR A 10 -5.24 -10.64 0.27
C TYR A 10 -4.62 -9.51 -0.57
N TYR A 11 -4.82 -9.53 -1.90
CA TYR A 11 -4.45 -8.41 -2.76
C TYR A 11 -5.25 -7.13 -2.44
N CYS A 12 -6.56 -7.29 -2.16
CA CYS A 12 -7.40 -6.18 -1.72
C CYS A 12 -6.88 -5.58 -0.40
N ASP A 13 -6.50 -6.42 0.56
CA ASP A 13 -5.97 -5.99 1.86
C ASP A 13 -4.67 -5.19 1.70
N ILE A 14 -3.75 -5.62 0.82
CA ILE A 14 -2.54 -4.87 0.49
C ILE A 14 -2.87 -3.49 -0.09
N ASN A 15 -3.85 -3.41 -1.00
CA ASN A 15 -4.27 -2.13 -1.57
C ASN A 15 -4.87 -1.21 -0.49
N ASN A 16 -5.71 -1.76 0.38
CA ASN A 16 -6.31 -1.02 1.49
C ASN A 16 -5.25 -0.49 2.46
N MET A 17 -4.23 -1.30 2.79
CA MET A 17 -3.10 -0.86 3.62
C MET A 17 -2.28 0.23 2.92
N THR A 18 -2.04 0.10 1.61
CA THR A 18 -1.33 1.13 0.82
C THR A 18 -2.11 2.45 0.80
N GLU A 19 -3.44 2.39 0.66
CA GLU A 19 -4.30 3.57 0.73
C GLU A 19 -4.31 4.19 2.14
N LEU A 20 -4.33 3.35 3.18
CA LEU A 20 -4.23 3.81 4.56
C LEU A 20 -2.89 4.51 4.84
N LEU A 21 -1.79 3.97 4.33
CA LEU A 21 -0.46 4.59 4.42
C LEU A 21 -0.46 5.98 3.79
N LEU A 22 -1.04 6.12 2.59
CA LEU A 22 -1.17 7.42 1.94
C LEU A 22 -1.96 8.42 2.79
N LYS A 23 -3.07 7.98 3.41
CA LYS A 23 -3.88 8.82 4.31
C LYS A 23 -3.07 9.24 5.55
N LEU A 24 -2.34 8.32 6.17
CA LEU A 24 -1.51 8.60 7.35
C LEU A 24 -0.36 9.57 7.03
N VAL A 25 0.36 9.37 5.92
CA VAL A 25 1.44 10.28 5.48
C VAL A 25 0.89 11.70 5.24
N ASN A 26 -0.29 11.81 4.64
CA ASN A 26 -0.94 13.11 4.47
C ASN A 26 -1.32 13.75 5.81
N SER A 27 -1.88 12.97 6.76
CA SER A 27 -2.17 13.45 8.11
C SER A 27 -0.91 13.90 8.85
N TYR A 28 0.18 13.12 8.79
CA TYR A 28 1.46 13.47 9.37
C TYR A 28 1.98 14.81 8.84
N ARG A 29 2.00 14.98 7.51
CA ARG A 29 2.42 16.24 6.86
C ARG A 29 1.59 17.43 7.33
N LEU A 30 0.26 17.27 7.45
CA LEU A 30 -0.63 18.32 7.95
C LEU A 30 -0.37 18.65 9.43
N LEU A 31 -0.10 17.64 10.26
CA LEU A 31 0.22 17.86 11.68
C LEU A 31 1.54 18.60 11.86
N VAL A 32 2.57 18.24 11.09
CA VAL A 32 3.86 18.95 11.08
C VAL A 32 3.68 20.39 10.60
N GLY A 33 2.96 20.60 9.50
CA GLY A 33 2.67 21.95 8.98
C GLY A 33 1.89 22.80 9.99
N GLY A 34 0.84 22.25 10.59
CA GLY A 34 0.06 22.93 11.61
C GLY A 34 0.86 23.26 12.87
N ALA A 35 1.84 22.44 13.25
CA ALA A 35 2.76 22.75 14.35
C ALA A 35 3.71 23.92 14.01
N ASP A 36 4.21 23.98 12.77
CA ASP A 36 5.03 25.10 12.29
C ASP A 36 4.23 26.41 12.22
N GLU A 37 3.00 26.36 11.71
CA GLU A 37 2.07 27.50 11.72
C GLU A 37 1.79 27.99 13.14
N LEU A 38 1.49 27.07 14.07
CA LEU A 38 1.28 27.39 15.48
C LEU A 38 2.51 28.06 16.10
N ASN A 39 3.72 27.59 15.77
CA ASN A 39 4.98 28.14 16.27
C ASN A 39 5.25 29.58 15.81
N LYS A 40 4.65 30.00 14.68
CA LYS A 40 4.76 31.36 14.15
C LYS A 40 3.76 32.34 14.80
N ILE A 41 2.77 31.85 15.54
CA ILE A 41 1.80 32.70 16.23
C ILE A 41 2.44 33.27 17.49
N ALA A 42 2.56 34.60 17.57
CA ALA A 42 3.26 35.30 18.67
C ALA A 42 2.72 35.00 20.07
N LEU A 43 1.43 34.65 20.19
CA LEU A 43 0.77 34.31 21.45
C LEU A 43 0.71 32.81 21.74
N ALA A 44 1.24 31.95 20.85
CA ALA A 44 1.22 30.51 21.07
C ALA A 44 2.15 30.12 22.22
N SER A 45 1.65 29.26 23.11
CA SER A 45 2.48 28.75 24.20
C SER A 45 3.42 27.67 23.68
N LYS A 46 4.63 27.61 24.25
CA LYS A 46 5.57 26.48 24.02
C LYS A 46 4.93 25.13 24.32
N GLY A 47 4.00 25.08 25.28
CA GLY A 47 3.27 23.87 25.64
C GLY A 47 2.37 23.37 24.51
N ASP A 48 1.69 24.27 23.80
CA ASP A 48 0.79 23.90 22.72
C ASP A 48 1.55 23.47 21.47
N ILE A 49 2.68 24.12 21.18
CA ILE A 49 3.60 23.69 20.12
C ILE A 49 4.12 22.28 20.41
N LYS A 50 4.56 22.01 21.65
CA LYS A 50 5.03 20.68 22.06
C LYS A 50 3.92 19.62 21.94
N LYS A 51 2.67 19.95 22.29
CA LYS A 51 1.53 19.04 22.10
C LYS A 51 1.26 18.76 20.63
N ALA A 52 1.36 19.76 19.76
CA ALA A 52 1.19 19.59 18.32
C ALA A 52 2.27 18.67 17.73
N LEU A 53 3.55 18.91 18.09
CA LEU A 53 4.66 18.06 17.67
C LEU A 53 4.51 16.62 18.15
N LYS A 54 4.12 16.39 19.41
CA LYS A 54 3.83 15.05 19.95
C LYS A 54 2.71 14.33 19.20
N ARG A 55 1.74 15.05 18.64
CA ARG A 55 0.69 14.44 17.81
C ARG A 55 1.24 14.01 16.45
N ALA A 56 2.10 14.82 15.85
CA ALA A 56 2.80 14.47 14.61
C ALA A 56 3.72 13.25 14.82
N GLU A 57 4.48 13.23 15.91
CA GLU A 57 5.36 12.12 16.28
C GLU A 57 4.60 10.78 16.35
N ARG A 58 3.48 10.74 17.10
CA ARG A 58 2.63 9.55 17.15
C ARG A 58 2.05 9.12 15.80
N ALA A 59 1.77 10.08 14.90
CA ALA A 59 1.34 9.73 13.55
C ALA A 59 2.49 9.15 12.73
N GLY A 60 3.73 9.60 12.96
CA GLY A 60 4.94 9.00 12.39
C GLY A 60 5.16 7.57 12.86
N GLU A 61 5.02 7.30 14.16
CA GLU A 61 5.12 5.94 14.72
C GLU A 61 4.12 4.97 14.05
N LEU A 62 2.87 5.40 13.83
CA LEU A 62 1.87 4.60 13.13
C LEU A 62 2.20 4.37 11.65
N ILE A 63 2.88 5.32 11.00
CA ILE A 63 3.36 5.15 9.62
C ILE A 63 4.45 4.08 9.59
N ASP A 64 5.39 4.11 10.53
CA ASP A 64 6.49 3.15 10.62
C ASP A 64 5.96 1.73 10.85
N GLU A 65 5.03 1.55 11.80
CA GLU A 65 4.39 0.25 12.05
C GLU A 65 3.65 -0.29 10.81
N LEU A 66 2.94 0.57 10.07
CA LEU A 66 2.24 0.15 8.86
C LEU A 66 3.20 -0.19 7.71
N LEU A 67 4.33 0.51 7.60
CA LEU A 67 5.37 0.21 6.61
C LEU A 67 5.97 -1.18 6.84
N ASP A 68 6.27 -1.51 8.10
CA ASP A 68 6.81 -2.82 8.47
C ASP A 68 5.84 -3.96 8.12
N GLU A 69 4.54 -3.79 8.43
CA GLU A 69 3.52 -4.78 8.09
C GLU A 69 3.31 -4.89 6.57
N LEU A 70 3.33 -3.75 5.86
CA LEU A 70 3.16 -3.73 4.41
C LEU A 70 4.32 -4.44 3.70
N ASP A 71 5.57 -4.27 4.15
CA ASP A 71 6.73 -4.96 3.59
C ASP A 71 6.61 -6.48 3.73
N CYS A 72 6.23 -6.95 4.92
CA CYS A 72 5.96 -8.38 5.16
C CYS A 72 4.86 -8.91 4.24
N THR A 73 3.74 -8.18 4.16
CA THR A 73 2.53 -8.59 3.44
C THR A 73 2.77 -8.65 1.93
N VAL A 74 3.40 -7.61 1.37
CA VAL A 74 3.81 -7.51 -0.04
C VAL A 74 4.85 -8.57 -0.38
N GLY A 75 5.81 -8.82 0.51
CA GLY A 75 6.81 -9.88 0.35
C GLY A 75 6.16 -11.26 0.21
N CYS A 76 5.16 -11.56 1.04
CA CYS A 76 4.39 -12.81 0.94
C CYS A 76 3.58 -12.91 -0.36
N TYR A 77 2.91 -11.83 -0.78
CA TYR A 77 2.15 -11.83 -2.04
C TYR A 77 3.06 -12.00 -3.26
N THR A 78 4.22 -11.34 -3.27
CA THR A 78 5.24 -11.49 -4.31
C THR A 78 5.71 -12.95 -4.44
N LYS A 79 5.96 -13.63 -3.32
CA LYS A 79 6.30 -15.06 -3.33
C LYS A 79 5.20 -15.91 -3.95
N TYR A 80 3.93 -15.63 -3.61
CA TYR A 80 2.79 -16.30 -4.25
C TYR A 80 2.76 -16.07 -5.77
N CYS A 81 2.90 -14.82 -6.22
CA CYS A 81 2.93 -14.47 -7.64
C CYS A 81 4.05 -15.23 -8.37
N ASN A 82 5.23 -15.32 -7.76
CA ASN A 82 6.36 -16.09 -8.31
C ASN A 82 6.03 -17.58 -8.48
N VAL A 83 5.41 -18.21 -7.47
CA VAL A 83 4.99 -19.62 -7.56
C VAL A 83 3.92 -19.80 -8.64
N LYS A 84 2.91 -18.92 -8.68
CA LYS A 84 1.86 -18.93 -9.70
C LYS A 84 2.45 -18.85 -11.11
N SER A 85 3.37 -17.91 -11.35
CA SER A 85 4.05 -17.77 -12.64
C SER A 85 4.85 -19.01 -13.03
N LYS A 86 5.55 -19.67 -12.09
CA LYS A 86 6.26 -20.93 -12.36
C LYS A 86 5.30 -22.05 -12.78
N VAL A 87 4.17 -22.19 -12.09
CA VAL A 87 3.15 -23.21 -12.44
C VAL A 87 2.57 -22.94 -13.82
N LEU A 88 2.23 -21.68 -14.13
CA LEU A 88 1.68 -21.31 -15.43
C LEU A 88 2.67 -21.61 -16.56
N LYS A 89 3.96 -21.28 -16.40
CA LYS A 89 5.01 -21.58 -17.38
C LYS A 89 5.15 -23.08 -17.70
N VAL A 90 4.90 -23.96 -16.73
CA VAL A 90 4.97 -25.41 -16.93
C VAL A 90 3.68 -25.95 -17.59
N ARG A 91 2.55 -25.31 -17.35
CA ARG A 91 1.22 -25.79 -17.75
C ARG A 91 0.76 -25.25 -19.11
N ILE A 92 1.25 -24.08 -19.51
CA ILE A 92 0.82 -23.38 -20.71
C ILE A 92 2.02 -23.23 -21.64
N GLY A 93 1.93 -23.77 -22.84
CA GLY A 93 2.92 -23.61 -23.90
C GLY A 93 2.79 -22.25 -24.59
N GLU A 94 3.91 -21.71 -25.08
CA GLU A 94 3.93 -20.42 -25.81
C GLU A 94 2.89 -20.36 -26.94
N ARG A 95 2.63 -21.49 -27.58
CA ARG A 95 1.67 -21.60 -28.68
C ARG A 95 0.22 -21.32 -28.24
N GLU A 96 -0.16 -21.78 -27.06
CA GLU A 96 -1.50 -21.57 -26.50
C GLU A 96 -1.68 -20.11 -26.08
N ILE A 97 -0.64 -19.50 -25.52
CA ILE A 97 -0.61 -18.05 -25.21
C ILE A 97 -0.75 -17.22 -26.48
N LEU A 98 0.00 -17.58 -27.54
CA LEU A 98 -0.06 -16.89 -28.82
C LEU A 98 -1.47 -16.95 -29.42
N THR A 99 -2.11 -18.11 -29.40
CA THR A 99 -3.49 -18.28 -29.89
C THR A 99 -4.48 -17.43 -29.08
N GLU A 100 -4.38 -17.41 -27.76
CA GLU A 100 -5.26 -16.57 -26.91
C GLU A 100 -5.09 -15.07 -27.21
N ILE A 101 -3.84 -14.61 -27.41
CA ILE A 101 -3.54 -13.21 -27.78
C ILE A 101 -4.15 -12.88 -29.15
N GLU A 102 -3.96 -13.74 -30.15
CA GLU A 102 -4.50 -13.55 -31.50
C GLU A 102 -6.03 -13.52 -31.52
N GLU A 103 -6.69 -14.40 -30.77
CA GLU A 103 -8.15 -14.39 -30.61
C GLU A 103 -8.62 -13.10 -29.95
N THR A 104 -7.99 -12.68 -28.86
CA THR A 104 -8.36 -11.44 -28.14
C THR A 104 -8.19 -10.18 -29.01
N LEU A 105 -7.19 -10.15 -29.88
CA LEU A 105 -6.97 -9.06 -30.83
C LEU A 105 -8.04 -9.04 -31.93
N LYS A 106 -8.46 -10.22 -32.45
CA LYS A 106 -9.54 -10.33 -33.44
C LYS A 106 -10.89 -9.85 -32.92
N PHE A 107 -11.16 -9.95 -31.62
CA PHE A 107 -12.40 -9.46 -31.00
C PHE A 107 -12.38 -7.94 -30.69
N LYS A 108 -11.27 -7.24 -30.95
CA LYS A 108 -11.14 -5.79 -30.77
C LYS A 108 -11.18 -5.00 -32.08
N GLU A 109 -11.32 -5.68 -33.22
CA GLU A 109 -11.69 -5.10 -34.53
C GLU A 109 -13.20 -5.28 -34.78
#